data_AF-A0A0W8G418-F1
#
_entry.id   AF-A0A0W8G418-F1
#
_cell.length_a   1.000
_cell.length_b   1.000
_cell.length_c   1.000
_cell.angle_alpha   90.00
_cell.angle_beta   90.00
_cell.angle_gamma   90.00
#
_symmetry.space_group_name_H-M   'P 1'
#
loop_
_entity.id
_entity.type
_entity.pdbx_description
1 polymer ?
#
loop_
_entity_poly.entity_id
_entity_poly.type
_entity_poly.pdbx_seq_one_letter_code
_entity_poly.pdbx_strand_id
1 'polypeptide(L)'
;MEKRAALGQRGFTLIEIIAVLVILGILAAVAIPRFYGLQQEAADKVAESARAAAYSALSLGWAASQLGRADAPAGPADACTAITTEGDTITSIACAGATWPASGGTSAITVTYAGGTAATLTGTWTAP
;
A
#
# COMPACT_ATOMS: atom_id res chain seq x y z
N MET A 1 29.07 64.29 -1.08
CA MET A 1 28.31 63.66 0.01
C MET A 1 27.21 62.80 -0.63
N GLU A 2 27.46 61.51 -0.77
CA GLU A 2 26.50 60.53 -1.32
C GLU A 2 25.40 60.27 -0.27
N LYS A 3 24.17 60.72 -0.54
CA LYS A 3 22.99 60.31 0.23
C LYS A 3 22.66 58.87 -0.13
N ARG A 4 23.10 57.90 0.67
CA ARG A 4 22.56 56.54 0.63
C ARG A 4 21.17 56.55 1.26
N ALA A 5 20.14 56.53 0.44
CA ALA A 5 18.77 56.32 0.87
C ALA A 5 18.68 54.91 1.48
N ALA A 6 18.59 54.83 2.80
CA ALA A 6 18.24 53.59 3.48
C ALA A 6 16.82 53.22 3.06
N LEU A 7 16.70 52.23 2.16
CA LEU A 7 15.45 51.54 1.87
C LEU A 7 14.97 50.96 3.20
N GLY A 8 14.02 51.64 3.84
CA GLY A 8 13.55 51.29 5.17
C GLY A 8 13.11 49.84 5.22
N GLN A 9 13.72 49.06 6.11
CA GLN A 9 13.27 47.71 6.42
C GLN A 9 11.87 47.81 7.03
N ARG A 10 10.85 47.60 6.20
CA ARG A 10 9.48 47.39 6.63
C ARG A 10 9.43 46.03 7.32
N GLY A 11 9.40 46.04 8.66
CA GLY A 11 9.14 44.83 9.44
C GLY A 11 7.74 44.31 9.16
N PHE A 12 7.56 42.99 9.24
CA PHE A 12 6.24 42.35 9.21
C PHE A 12 5.35 42.87 10.34
N THR A 13 4.11 43.21 10.04
CA THR A 13 3.16 43.65 11.07
C THR A 13 2.56 42.46 11.83
N LEU A 14 2.19 42.69 13.10
CA LEU A 14 1.47 41.69 13.91
C LEU A 14 0.17 41.23 13.25
N ILE A 15 -0.54 42.14 12.57
CA ILE A 15 -1.80 41.81 11.90
C ILE A 15 -1.58 40.88 10.70
N GLU A 16 -0.47 41.03 9.96
CA GLU A 16 -0.11 40.12 8.87
C GLU A 16 0.16 38.70 9.37
N ILE A 17 0.88 38.57 10.50
CA ILE A 17 1.13 37.25 11.10
C ILE A 17 -0.18 36.60 11.56
N ILE A 18 -1.08 37.37 12.18
CA ILE A 18 -2.40 36.84 12.62
C ILE A 18 -3.24 36.39 11.42
N ALA A 19 -3.32 37.20 10.36
CA ALA A 19 -4.07 36.85 9.17
C ALA A 19 -3.56 35.55 8.52
N VAL A 20 -2.24 35.37 8.44
CA VAL A 20 -1.62 34.14 7.92
C VAL A 20 -1.94 32.93 8.80
N LEU A 21 -1.84 33.06 10.12
CA LEU A 21 -2.16 31.96 11.05
C LEU A 21 -3.62 31.53 10.96
N VAL A 22 -4.55 32.49 10.78
CA VAL A 22 -5.97 32.18 10.60
C VAL A 22 -6.21 31.41 9.30
N ILE A 23 -5.61 31.85 8.20
CA ILE A 23 -5.73 31.15 6.90
C ILE A 23 -5.14 29.73 6.99
N LEU A 24 -3.93 29.59 7.54
CA LEU A 24 -3.28 28.28 7.75
C LEU A 24 -4.11 27.38 8.68
N GLY A 25 -4.73 27.94 9.72
CA GLY A 25 -5.62 27.23 10.62
C GLY A 25 -6.84 26.63 9.91
N ILE A 26 -7.50 27.41 9.04
CA ILE A 26 -8.66 26.94 8.26
C ILE A 26 -8.22 25.87 7.25
N LEU A 27 -7.10 26.09 6.55
CA LEU A 27 -6.57 25.13 5.59
C LEU A 27 -6.20 23.81 6.28
N ALA A 28 -5.54 23.85 7.43
CA ALA A 28 -5.18 22.66 8.21
C ALA A 28 -6.43 21.90 8.68
N ALA A 29 -7.46 22.60 9.17
CA ALA A 29 -8.69 21.99 9.65
C ALA A 29 -9.41 21.16 8.56
N VAL A 30 -9.36 21.59 7.29
CA VAL A 30 -10.00 20.87 6.17
C VAL A 30 -9.06 19.86 5.53
N ALA A 31 -7.76 20.15 5.43
CA ALA A 31 -6.79 19.31 4.73
C ALA A 31 -6.46 18.03 5.51
N ILE A 32 -6.33 18.11 6.84
CA ILE A 32 -5.88 16.98 7.67
C ILE A 32 -6.86 15.78 7.58
N PRO A 33 -8.18 15.93 7.78
CA PRO A 33 -9.11 14.80 7.71
C PRO A 33 -9.11 14.12 6.34
N ARG A 34 -9.04 14.92 5.27
CA ARG A 34 -8.97 14.40 3.89
C ARG A 34 -7.68 13.63 3.65
N PHE A 35 -6.55 14.14 4.13
CA PHE A 35 -5.25 13.48 3.99
C PHE A 35 -5.21 12.12 4.69
N TYR A 36 -5.86 11.98 5.84
CA TYR A 36 -6.00 10.67 6.50
C TYR A 36 -6.86 9.69 5.70
N GLY A 37 -7.98 10.13 5.14
CA GLY A 37 -8.82 9.27 4.29
C GLY A 37 -8.08 8.78 3.04
N LEU A 38 -7.30 9.66 2.39
CA LEU A 38 -6.49 9.29 1.22
C LEU A 38 -5.39 8.27 1.55
N GLN A 39 -4.75 8.38 2.72
CA GLN A 39 -3.76 7.40 3.16
C GLN A 39 -4.38 6.03 3.39
N GLN A 40 -5.57 5.97 4.01
CA GLN A 40 -6.29 4.71 4.21
C GLN A 40 -6.69 4.06 2.90
N GLU A 41 -7.26 4.84 1.98
CA GLU A 41 -7.63 4.32 0.65
C GLU A 41 -6.40 3.83 -0.11
N ALA A 42 -5.28 4.56 -0.06
CA ALA A 42 -4.03 4.13 -0.68
C ALA A 42 -3.55 2.79 -0.10
N ALA A 43 -3.58 2.61 1.22
CA ALA A 43 -3.20 1.36 1.86
C ALA A 43 -4.09 0.19 1.43
N ASP A 44 -5.41 0.41 1.36
CA ASP A 44 -6.36 -0.61 0.88
C ASP A 44 -6.09 -1.00 -0.58
N LYS A 45 -5.74 -0.05 -1.45
CA LYS A 45 -5.38 -0.34 -2.85
C LYS A 45 -4.07 -1.10 -2.99
N VAL A 46 -3.09 -0.85 -2.12
CA VAL A 46 -1.85 -1.62 -2.08
C VAL A 46 -2.11 -3.05 -1.60
N ALA A 47 -3.01 -3.25 -0.64
CA ALA A 47 -3.43 -4.59 -0.22
C ALA A 47 -4.11 -5.37 -1.37
N GLU A 48 -4.96 -4.69 -2.13
CA GLU A 48 -5.62 -5.27 -3.30
C GLU A 48 -4.62 -5.65 -4.41
N SER A 49 -3.61 -4.82 -4.67
CA SER A 49 -2.56 -5.14 -5.65
C SER A 49 -1.69 -6.31 -5.20
N ALA A 50 -1.36 -6.40 -3.91
CA ALA A 50 -0.65 -7.53 -3.32
C ALA A 50 -1.45 -8.84 -3.47
N ARG A 51 -2.77 -8.80 -3.26
CA ARG A 51 -3.65 -9.96 -3.50
C ARG A 51 -3.68 -10.36 -4.99
N ALA A 52 -3.71 -9.40 -5.91
CA ALA A 52 -3.62 -9.66 -7.35
C ALA A 52 -2.28 -10.33 -7.75
N ALA A 53 -1.18 -9.90 -7.13
CA ALA A 53 0.12 -10.55 -7.30
C ALA A 53 0.09 -12.01 -6.80
N ALA A 54 -0.54 -12.27 -5.65
CA ALA A 54 -0.72 -13.63 -5.14
C ALA A 54 -1.53 -14.52 -6.08
N TYR A 55 -2.63 -14.03 -6.67
CA TYR A 55 -3.36 -14.78 -7.70
C TYR A 55 -2.49 -15.16 -8.91
N SER A 56 -1.65 -14.23 -9.35
CA SER A 56 -0.75 -14.44 -10.48
C SER A 56 0.32 -15.48 -10.14
N ALA A 57 0.93 -15.37 -8.96
CA ALA A 57 1.90 -16.33 -8.46
C ALA A 57 1.31 -17.74 -8.32
N LEU A 58 0.07 -17.85 -7.83
CA LEU A 58 -0.62 -19.13 -7.69
C LEU A 58 -0.94 -19.78 -9.04
N SER A 59 -1.46 -19.01 -9.98
CA SER A 59 -1.79 -19.54 -11.32
C SER A 59 -0.54 -19.98 -12.10
N LEU A 60 0.55 -19.20 -12.02
CA LEU A 60 1.83 -19.57 -12.64
C LEU A 60 2.50 -20.75 -11.93
N GLY A 61 2.47 -20.78 -10.60
CA GLY A 61 3.03 -21.86 -9.79
C GLY A 61 2.33 -23.19 -10.06
N TRP A 62 0.99 -23.18 -10.14
CA TRP A 62 0.21 -24.36 -10.50
C TRP A 62 0.48 -24.81 -11.93
N ALA A 63 0.52 -23.90 -12.89
CA ALA A 63 0.86 -24.26 -14.27
C ALA A 63 2.27 -24.88 -14.35
N ALA A 64 3.25 -24.33 -13.63
CA ALA A 64 4.61 -24.88 -13.56
C ALA A 64 4.65 -26.27 -12.93
N SER A 65 3.86 -26.53 -11.88
CA SER A 65 3.79 -27.85 -11.25
C SER A 65 3.12 -28.88 -12.15
N GLN A 66 2.04 -28.51 -12.85
CA GLN A 66 1.35 -29.39 -13.80
C GLN A 66 2.22 -29.75 -15.01
N LEU A 67 3.14 -28.85 -15.40
CA LEU A 67 4.13 -29.11 -16.45
C LEU A 67 5.36 -29.89 -15.94
N GLY A 68 5.46 -30.17 -14.63
CA GLY A 68 6.58 -30.90 -14.05
C GLY A 68 7.91 -30.14 -14.11
N ARG A 69 7.89 -28.79 -14.05
CA ARG A 69 9.12 -27.99 -14.03
C ARG A 69 9.90 -28.27 -12.74
N ALA A 70 11.22 -28.40 -12.85
CA ALA A 70 12.11 -28.61 -11.70
C ALA A 70 12.07 -27.44 -10.70
N ASP A 71 11.89 -26.21 -11.19
CA ASP A 71 11.81 -24.99 -10.36
C ASP A 71 10.37 -24.65 -9.95
N ALA A 72 9.42 -25.58 -10.10
CA ALA A 72 8.05 -25.31 -9.69
C ALA A 72 7.96 -25.19 -8.16
N PRO A 73 7.26 -24.18 -7.63
CA PRO A 73 6.99 -24.09 -6.20
C PRO A 73 6.27 -25.35 -5.70
N ALA A 74 6.59 -25.79 -4.48
CA ALA A 74 6.06 -27.04 -3.92
C ALA A 74 4.53 -26.99 -3.69
N GLY A 75 3.99 -25.80 -3.49
CA GLY A 75 2.57 -25.56 -3.31
C GLY A 75 2.24 -24.07 -3.23
N PRO A 76 0.95 -23.76 -2.98
CA PRO A 76 0.47 -22.38 -2.86
C PRO A 76 1.26 -21.51 -1.88
N ALA A 77 1.61 -22.05 -0.71
CA ALA A 77 2.36 -21.32 0.31
C ALA A 77 3.73 -20.85 -0.19
N ASP A 78 4.45 -21.76 -0.86
CA ASP A 78 5.79 -21.50 -1.41
C ASP A 78 5.74 -20.47 -2.55
N ALA A 79 4.74 -20.59 -3.45
CA ALA A 79 4.55 -19.64 -4.55
C ALA A 79 4.39 -18.19 -4.07
N CYS A 80 3.76 -17.97 -2.92
CA CYS A 80 3.56 -16.63 -2.39
C CYS A 80 4.76 -16.08 -1.60
N THR A 81 5.74 -16.92 -1.23
CA THR A 81 6.98 -16.43 -0.59
C THR A 81 7.88 -15.66 -1.55
N ALA A 82 7.76 -15.92 -2.86
CA ALA A 82 8.50 -15.22 -3.90
C ALA A 82 8.00 -13.79 -4.15
N ILE A 83 6.87 -13.40 -3.56
CA ILE A 83 6.30 -12.07 -3.72
C ILE A 83 7.04 -11.10 -2.80
N THR A 84 7.82 -10.21 -3.39
CA THR A 84 8.49 -9.12 -2.67
C THR A 84 7.60 -7.90 -2.61
N THR A 85 7.48 -7.30 -1.43
CA THR A 85 6.76 -6.03 -1.22
C THR A 85 7.76 -4.91 -0.98
N GLU A 86 7.48 -3.73 -1.53
CA GLU A 86 8.24 -2.52 -1.25
C GLU A 86 7.44 -1.59 -0.33
N GLY A 87 8.15 -0.96 0.62
CA GLY A 87 7.54 -0.11 1.66
C GLY A 87 6.96 -0.89 2.85
N ASP A 88 6.45 -0.16 3.84
CA ASP A 88 5.99 -0.70 5.14
C ASP A 88 4.47 -0.96 5.19
N THR A 89 3.74 -0.73 4.10
CA THR A 89 2.28 -0.87 4.08
C THR A 89 1.84 -2.33 4.13
N ILE A 90 2.53 -3.23 3.44
CA ILE A 90 2.25 -4.67 3.50
C ILE A 90 3.18 -5.32 4.52
N THR A 91 2.59 -5.96 5.52
CA THR A 91 3.32 -6.70 6.56
C THR A 91 3.61 -8.13 6.13
N SER A 92 2.64 -8.78 5.47
CA SER A 92 2.84 -10.14 4.94
C SER A 92 1.82 -10.51 3.88
N ILE A 93 2.20 -11.48 3.04
CA ILE A 93 1.33 -12.17 2.09
C ILE A 93 1.47 -13.67 2.36
N ALA A 94 0.36 -14.34 2.61
CA ALA A 94 0.32 -15.77 2.90
C ALA A 94 -0.71 -16.47 2.03
N CYS A 95 -0.34 -17.63 1.51
CA CYS A 95 -1.22 -18.50 0.73
C CYS A 95 -1.31 -19.87 1.41
N ALA A 96 -2.51 -20.43 1.47
CA ALA A 96 -2.78 -21.65 2.23
C ALA A 96 -2.57 -22.91 1.39
N GLY A 97 -1.72 -23.81 1.88
CA GLY A 97 -1.53 -25.14 1.30
C GLY A 97 -0.06 -25.45 1.01
N ALA A 98 0.40 -26.61 1.49
CA ALA A 98 1.75 -27.09 1.26
C ALA A 98 1.93 -27.80 -0.09
N THR A 99 0.82 -28.26 -0.69
CA THR A 99 0.79 -28.94 -1.99
C THR A 99 -0.28 -28.31 -2.87
N TRP A 100 -0.10 -28.39 -4.18
CA TRP A 100 -1.09 -27.92 -5.15
C TRP A 100 -2.41 -28.70 -5.04
N PRO A 101 -3.56 -28.01 -4.99
CA PRO A 101 -4.84 -28.68 -5.08
C PRO A 101 -5.07 -29.26 -6.48
N ALA A 102 -5.95 -30.26 -6.56
CA ALA A 102 -6.48 -30.72 -7.84
C ALA A 102 -7.22 -29.58 -8.57
N SER A 103 -7.42 -29.72 -9.89
CA SER A 103 -8.22 -28.79 -10.69
C SER A 103 -9.58 -28.52 -10.04
N GLY A 104 -9.97 -27.26 -9.91
CA GLY A 104 -11.18 -26.82 -9.20
C GLY A 104 -11.07 -26.76 -7.67
N GLY A 105 -9.96 -27.23 -7.08
CA GLY A 105 -9.67 -27.05 -5.67
C GLY A 105 -9.19 -25.63 -5.34
N THR A 106 -9.25 -25.23 -4.07
CA THR A 106 -9.03 -23.83 -3.67
C THR A 106 -7.86 -23.67 -2.70
N SER A 107 -7.26 -22.49 -2.74
CA SER A 107 -6.27 -21.99 -1.77
C SER A 107 -6.71 -20.62 -1.26
N ALA A 108 -6.66 -20.42 0.05
CA ALA A 108 -6.90 -19.11 0.65
C ALA A 108 -5.67 -18.20 0.46
N ILE A 109 -5.90 -16.92 0.25
CA ILE A 109 -4.92 -15.84 0.19
C ILE A 109 -5.22 -14.91 1.35
N THR A 110 -4.20 -14.56 2.13
CA THR A 110 -4.28 -13.61 3.24
C THR A 110 -3.21 -12.56 3.06
N VAL A 111 -3.60 -11.31 2.92
CA VAL A 111 -2.69 -10.15 2.89
C VAL A 111 -2.89 -9.37 4.18
N THR A 112 -1.81 -9.19 4.94
CA THR A 112 -1.80 -8.37 6.16
C THR A 112 -1.13 -7.04 5.86
N TYR A 113 -1.80 -5.95 6.20
CA TYR A 113 -1.36 -4.60 5.86
C TYR A 113 -1.73 -3.59 6.95
N ALA A 114 -1.05 -2.45 6.97
CA ALA A 114 -1.20 -1.41 7.96
C ALA A 114 -1.70 -0.10 7.33
N GLY A 115 -2.37 0.73 8.15
CA GLY A 115 -2.78 2.08 7.77
C GLY A 115 -4.04 2.15 6.90
N GLY A 116 -4.62 1.02 6.52
CA GLY A 116 -5.89 0.96 5.79
C GLY A 116 -7.12 0.83 6.68
N THR A 117 -8.27 0.54 6.06
CA THR A 117 -9.55 0.39 6.76
C THR A 117 -9.68 -0.94 7.50
N ALA A 118 -8.91 -1.96 7.09
CA ALA A 118 -8.78 -3.24 7.76
C ALA A 118 -7.31 -3.63 7.94
N ALA A 119 -7.03 -4.54 8.87
CA ALA A 119 -5.69 -5.10 9.06
C ALA A 119 -5.37 -6.26 8.10
N THR A 120 -6.41 -6.86 7.50
CA THR A 120 -6.29 -8.06 6.69
C THR A 120 -7.27 -8.02 5.52
N LEU A 121 -6.78 -8.42 4.34
CA LEU A 121 -7.57 -8.65 3.15
C LEU A 121 -7.44 -10.12 2.76
N THR A 122 -8.58 -10.80 2.62
CA THR A 122 -8.62 -12.23 2.27
C THR A 122 -9.17 -12.44 0.87
N GLY A 123 -8.68 -13.47 0.18
CA GLY A 123 -9.21 -13.94 -1.09
C GLY A 123 -9.11 -15.45 -1.19
N THR A 124 -9.77 -16.01 -2.19
CA THR A 124 -9.64 -17.43 -2.55
C THR A 124 -9.23 -17.53 -4.01
N TRP A 125 -8.20 -18.33 -4.27
CA TRP A 125 -7.81 -18.76 -5.62
C TRP A 125 -8.29 -20.18 -5.85
N THR A 126 -8.78 -20.44 -7.06
CA THR A 126 -9.23 -21.76 -7.49
C THR A 126 -8.30 -22.23 -8.59
N ALA A 127 -7.78 -23.45 -8.45
CA ALA A 127 -6.98 -24.09 -9.48
C ALA A 127 -7.80 -24.23 -10.77
N PRO A 128 -7.22 -23.86 -11.93
CA PRO A 128 -7.85 -24.04 -13.23
C PRO A 128 -8.27 -25.48 -13.54
#